data_AF-A0A3P8M452-F1
#
_entry.id   AF-A0A3P8M452-F1
#
_cell.length_a   1.000
_cell.length_b   1.000
_cell.length_c   1.000
_cell.angle_alpha   90.00
_cell.angle_beta   90.00
_cell.angle_gamma   90.00
#
_symmetry.space_group_name_H-M   'P 1'
#
loop_
_entity.id
_entity.type
_entity.pdbx_description
1 polymer ?
#
loop_
_entity_poly.entity_id
_entity_poly.type
_entity_poly.pdbx_seq_one_letter_code
_entity_poly.pdbx_strand_id
1 'polypeptide(L)'
;MAHKIKALAMTIGAVLAVTSFASQAEITLLKQDPQAGDPLSRLNFTVGGSIRPQFNMMSGDGDKGSYKRNGFDGGTRFRFAADYYLFDDISWISYYELGVNIPALFDWG
;
A
#
# COMPACT_ATOMS: atom_id res chain seq x y z
N MET A 1 19.38 10.80 -37.64
CA MET A 1 19.50 9.77 -36.58
C MET A 1 19.28 10.34 -35.16
N ALA A 2 19.89 11.47 -34.80
CA ALA A 2 19.78 12.09 -33.46
C ALA A 2 18.35 12.41 -32.97
N HIS A 3 17.42 12.80 -33.86
CA HIS A 3 16.03 13.07 -33.48
C HIS A 3 15.26 11.81 -33.03
N LYS A 4 15.57 10.64 -33.60
CA LYS A 4 14.93 9.37 -33.21
C LYS A 4 15.40 8.90 -31.83
N ILE A 5 16.67 9.15 -31.49
CA ILE A 5 17.25 8.81 -30.18
C ILE A 5 16.69 9.72 -29.09
N LYS A 6 16.50 11.02 -29.36
CA LYS A 6 15.85 11.96 -28.43
C LYS A 6 14.38 11.60 -28.18
N ALA A 7 13.64 11.23 -29.24
CA ALA A 7 12.25 10.80 -29.12
C ALA A 7 12.13 9.50 -28.29
N LEU A 8 13.03 8.54 -28.50
CA LEU A 8 13.10 7.29 -27.74
C LEU A 8 13.44 7.55 -26.26
N ALA A 9 14.41 8.41 -25.98
CA ALA A 9 14.79 8.77 -24.62
C ALA A 9 13.64 9.50 -23.87
N MET A 10 12.90 10.37 -24.57
CA MET A 10 11.73 11.04 -24.00
C MET A 10 10.58 10.07 -23.72
N THR A 11 10.34 9.09 -24.60
CA THR A 11 9.29 8.07 -24.37
C THR A 11 9.66 7.15 -23.21
N ILE A 12 10.91 6.72 -23.09
CA ILE A 12 11.36 5.89 -21.96
C ILE A 12 11.27 6.68 -20.65
N GLY A 13 11.69 7.95 -20.64
CA GLY A 13 11.58 8.83 -19.47
C GLY A 13 10.12 9.04 -19.03
N ALA A 14 9.20 9.22 -19.97
CA ALA A 14 7.78 9.37 -19.67
C ALA A 14 7.16 8.08 -19.10
N VAL A 15 7.51 6.91 -19.63
CA VAL A 15 6.99 5.62 -19.13
C VAL A 15 7.48 5.35 -17.70
N LEU A 16 8.75 5.63 -17.39
CA LEU A 16 9.29 5.46 -16.04
C LEU A 16 8.69 6.43 -15.01
N ALA A 17 8.31 7.63 -15.45
CA ALA A 17 7.64 8.62 -14.59
C ALA A 17 6.18 8.24 -14.25
N VAL A 18 5.51 7.47 -15.12
CA VAL A 18 4.12 7.05 -14.89
C VAL A 18 4.05 5.78 -14.02
N THR A 19 5.05 4.91 -14.04
CA THR A 19 5.05 3.65 -13.26
C THR A 19 5.49 3.82 -11.80
N SER A 20 6.06 4.97 -11.42
CA SER A 20 6.65 5.19 -10.08
C SER A 20 5.64 5.47 -8.95
N PHE A 21 4.34 5.58 -9.26
CA PHE A 21 3.31 5.93 -8.27
C PHE A 21 2.50 4.76 -7.71
N ALA A 22 2.82 3.51 -8.09
CA ALA A 22 2.09 2.34 -7.62
C ALA A 22 3.02 1.26 -7.07
N SER A 23 3.84 1.56 -6.05
CA SER A 23 4.26 0.50 -5.13
C SER A 23 3.05 0.09 -4.28
N GLN A 24 2.10 -0.61 -4.90
CA GLN A 24 1.07 -1.34 -4.19
C GLN A 24 1.79 -2.51 -3.51
N ALA A 25 2.10 -2.36 -2.22
CA ALA A 25 2.57 -3.47 -1.40
C ALA A 25 1.38 -4.35 -1.01
N GLU A 26 0.56 -4.74 -1.99
CA GLU A 26 -0.51 -5.72 -1.82
C GLU A 26 0.03 -7.11 -2.11
N ILE A 27 -0.15 -8.00 -1.16
CA ILE A 27 0.25 -9.39 -1.17
C ILE A 27 -1.04 -10.20 -1.28
N THR A 28 -1.17 -10.97 -2.34
CA THR A 28 -2.23 -11.98 -2.46
C THR A 28 -1.87 -13.17 -1.59
N LEU A 29 -2.64 -13.39 -0.53
CA LEU A 29 -2.49 -14.52 0.37
C LEU A 29 -3.22 -15.76 -0.15
N LEU A 30 -4.40 -15.57 -0.72
CA LEU A 30 -5.17 -16.61 -1.40
C LEU A 30 -5.58 -16.10 -2.76
N LYS A 31 -5.32 -16.89 -3.80
CA LYS A 31 -5.71 -16.57 -5.16
C LYS A 31 -6.87 -17.47 -5.56
N GLN A 32 -7.92 -16.85 -6.06
CA GLN A 32 -9.08 -17.57 -6.55
C GLN A 32 -8.72 -18.50 -7.72
N ASP A 33 -9.19 -19.74 -7.66
CA ASP A 33 -9.13 -20.76 -8.70
C ASP A 33 -10.55 -21.31 -8.96
N PRO A 34 -11.22 -20.87 -10.03
CA PRO A 34 -12.56 -21.33 -10.39
C PRO A 34 -12.66 -22.83 -10.72
N GLN A 35 -11.54 -23.51 -10.98
CA GLN A 35 -11.54 -24.94 -11.31
C GLN A 35 -11.41 -25.85 -10.09
N ALA A 36 -10.99 -25.31 -8.95
CA ALA A 36 -10.82 -26.09 -7.73
C ALA A 36 -12.16 -26.20 -6.99
N GLY A 37 -12.55 -27.44 -6.63
CA GLY A 37 -13.86 -27.79 -6.08
C GLY A 37 -14.03 -27.53 -4.57
N ASP A 38 -13.07 -26.88 -3.91
CA ASP A 38 -13.14 -26.55 -2.49
C ASP A 38 -13.71 -25.14 -2.22
N PRO A 39 -14.16 -24.83 -1.00
CA PRO A 39 -14.70 -23.50 -0.70
C PRO A 39 -13.64 -22.38 -0.74
N LEU A 40 -12.38 -22.66 -0.40
CA LEU A 40 -11.32 -21.64 -0.30
C LEU A 40 -10.81 -21.21 -1.68
N SER A 41 -10.85 -22.08 -2.68
CA SER A 41 -10.51 -21.74 -4.06
C SER A 41 -11.38 -20.62 -4.64
N ARG A 42 -12.56 -20.37 -4.06
CA ARG A 42 -13.45 -19.29 -4.49
C ARG A 42 -13.03 -17.92 -3.93
N LEU A 43 -12.09 -17.90 -2.98
CA LEU A 43 -11.63 -16.70 -2.29
C LEU A 43 -10.34 -16.14 -2.91
N ASN A 44 -10.40 -14.89 -3.33
CA ASN A 44 -9.23 -14.06 -3.53
C ASN A 44 -9.06 -13.16 -2.31
N PHE A 45 -7.97 -13.34 -1.56
CA PHE A 45 -7.67 -12.57 -0.36
C PHE A 45 -6.34 -11.83 -0.52
N THR A 46 -6.39 -10.51 -0.46
CA THR A 46 -5.21 -9.64 -0.54
C THR A 46 -5.04 -8.82 0.74
N VAL A 47 -3.79 -8.65 1.13
CA VAL A 47 -3.40 -7.80 2.26
C VAL A 47 -2.36 -6.82 1.76
N GLY A 48 -2.57 -5.55 2.04
CA GLY A 48 -1.59 -4.52 1.73
C GLY A 48 -1.67 -3.37 2.69
N GLY A 49 -1.16 -2.22 2.26
CA GLY A 49 -1.11 -1.05 3.12
C GLY A 49 0.07 -0.14 2.82
N SER A 50 0.36 0.71 3.80
CA SER A 50 1.56 1.54 3.83
C SER A 50 2.01 1.77 5.25
N ILE A 51 3.31 1.69 5.50
CA ILE A 51 3.94 2.04 6.78
C ILE A 51 4.63 3.39 6.60
N ARG A 52 4.35 4.36 7.48
CA ARG A 52 4.77 5.76 7.31
C ARG A 52 5.38 6.36 8.59
N PRO A 53 6.58 5.94 9.01
CA PRO A 53 7.28 6.61 10.10
C PRO A 53 7.71 8.01 9.64
N GLN A 54 7.52 9.02 10.48
CA GLN A 54 7.93 10.39 10.21
C GLN A 54 8.69 11.00 11.37
N PHE A 55 9.65 11.87 11.04
CA PHE A 55 10.44 12.66 11.97
C PHE A 55 10.46 14.09 11.46
N ASN A 56 9.91 15.02 12.24
CA ASN A 56 9.97 16.44 11.91
C ASN A 56 10.94 17.10 12.87
N MET A 57 12.05 17.60 12.32
CA MET A 57 13.06 18.35 13.05
C MET A 57 12.87 19.83 12.72
N MET A 58 12.30 20.63 13.62
CA MET A 58 12.31 22.08 13.45
C MET A 58 13.58 22.66 14.09
N SER A 59 14.02 23.81 13.56
CA SER A 59 15.25 24.47 14.02
C SER A 59 14.94 25.35 15.24
N GLY A 60 15.79 25.26 16.27
CA GLY A 60 15.65 25.99 17.53
C GLY A 60 15.02 25.17 18.66
N ASP A 61 14.57 25.85 19.71
CA ASP A 61 14.00 25.25 20.92
C ASP A 61 12.49 25.01 20.86
N GLY A 62 11.83 25.37 19.75
CA GLY A 62 10.36 25.41 19.62
C GLY A 62 9.63 24.07 19.78
N ASP A 63 10.38 22.97 19.76
CA ASP A 63 9.89 21.59 19.71
C ASP A 63 10.81 20.62 20.46
N LYS A 64 11.64 21.15 21.37
CA LYS A 64 12.36 20.33 22.36
C LYS A 64 11.36 19.46 23.14
N GLY A 65 11.49 18.14 23.02
CA GLY A 65 10.61 17.16 23.66
C GLY A 65 9.30 16.86 22.92
N SER A 66 9.06 17.42 21.74
CA SER A 66 7.87 17.11 20.94
C SER A 66 7.91 15.68 20.38
N TYR A 67 6.77 14.99 20.41
CA TYR A 67 6.61 13.66 19.81
C TYR A 67 7.01 13.63 18.33
N LYS A 68 6.89 14.76 17.63
CA LYS A 68 7.29 14.87 16.21
C LYS A 68 8.80 14.73 15.99
N ARG A 69 9.64 15.06 16.98
CA ARG A 69 11.10 14.79 16.98
C ARG A 69 11.43 13.34 17.35
N ASN A 70 10.62 12.72 18.18
CA ASN A 70 10.87 11.38 18.73
C ASN A 70 10.37 10.24 17.82
N GLY A 71 9.79 10.60 16.68
CA GLY A 71 9.21 9.66 15.73
C GLY A 71 7.71 9.54 15.96
N PHE A 72 6.94 9.69 14.88
CA PHE A 72 5.48 9.55 14.93
C PHE A 72 4.97 8.78 13.72
N ASP A 73 3.77 8.24 13.85
CA ASP A 73 3.10 7.60 12.73
C ASP A 73 2.45 8.66 11.84
N GLY A 74 2.99 8.82 10.63
CA GLY A 74 2.50 9.73 9.61
C GLY A 74 1.27 9.24 8.84
N GLY A 75 0.66 8.13 9.27
CA GLY A 75 -0.57 7.60 8.69
C GLY A 75 -0.42 6.19 8.14
N THR A 76 0.14 5.28 8.92
CA THR A 76 0.20 3.86 8.58
C THR A 76 -1.21 3.29 8.42
N ARG A 77 -1.40 2.48 7.38
CA ARG A 77 -2.66 1.84 7.03
C ARG A 77 -2.41 0.39 6.67
N PHE A 78 -3.24 -0.50 7.19
CA PHE A 78 -3.35 -1.88 6.71
C PHE A 78 -4.65 -2.04 5.93
N ARG A 79 -4.59 -2.69 4.78
CA ARG A 79 -5.71 -2.93 3.87
C ARG A 79 -5.93 -4.43 3.73
N PHE A 80 -7.18 -4.84 3.84
CA PHE A 80 -7.61 -6.22 3.67
C PHE A 80 -8.72 -6.21 2.63
N ALA A 81 -8.53 -6.94 1.54
CA ALA A 81 -9.57 -7.14 0.53
C ALA A 81 -9.84 -8.62 0.37
N ALA A 82 -11.13 -8.97 0.37
CA ALA A 82 -11.60 -10.32 0.14
C ALA A 82 -12.63 -10.26 -0.99
N ASP A 83 -12.48 -11.13 -1.98
CA ASP A 83 -13.44 -11.34 -3.05
C ASP A 83 -13.77 -12.82 -3.09
N TYR A 84 -15.00 -13.18 -2.74
CA TYR A 84 -15.46 -14.55 -2.65
C TYR A 84 -16.51 -14.83 -3.70
N TYR A 85 -16.21 -15.72 -4.64
CA TYR A 85 -17.15 -16.12 -5.67
C TYR A 85 -18.24 -17.05 -5.11
N LEU A 86 -19.50 -16.69 -5.35
CA LEU A 86 -20.66 -17.45 -4.89
C LEU A 86 -21.16 -18.39 -5.99
N PHE A 87 -21.74 -17.85 -7.06
CA PHE A 87 -22.31 -18.55 -8.23
C PHE A 87 -22.76 -17.55 -9.30
N ASP A 88 -22.94 -17.97 -10.56
CA ASP A 88 -23.54 -17.19 -11.66
C ASP A 88 -23.08 -15.73 -11.73
N ASP A 89 -21.76 -15.52 -11.71
CA ASP A 89 -21.10 -14.22 -11.76
C ASP A 89 -21.39 -13.28 -10.57
N ILE A 90 -21.92 -13.83 -9.47
CA ILE A 90 -22.09 -13.13 -8.20
C ILE A 90 -20.88 -13.42 -7.31
N SER A 91 -20.28 -12.35 -6.79
CA SER A 91 -19.26 -12.43 -5.75
C SER A 91 -19.61 -11.55 -4.55
N TRP A 92 -19.13 -11.95 -3.38
CA TRP A 92 -19.13 -11.14 -2.18
C TRP A 92 -17.76 -10.49 -2.03
N ILE A 93 -17.74 -9.17 -2.21
CA ILE A 93 -16.55 -8.33 -2.05
C ILE A 93 -16.58 -7.65 -0.68
N SER A 94 -15.48 -7.73 0.06
CA SER A 94 -15.27 -7.05 1.33
C SER A 94 -13.96 -6.27 1.28
N TYR A 95 -14.00 -5.03 1.78
CA TYR A 95 -12.82 -4.17 1.90
C TYR A 95 -12.78 -3.57 3.30
N TYR A 96 -11.62 -3.67 3.95
CA TYR A 96 -11.38 -3.08 5.25
C TYR A 96 -10.02 -2.41 5.31
N GLU A 97 -10.00 -1.17 5.80
CA GLU A 97 -8.77 -0.42 6.02
C GLU A 97 -8.66 0.00 7.49
N LEU A 98 -7.55 -0.36 8.12
CA LEU A 98 -7.25 -0.05 9.50
C LEU A 98 -6.13 0.99 9.57
N GLY A 99 -6.47 2.15 10.15
CA GLY A 99 -5.48 3.14 10.57
C GLY A 99 -4.85 2.76 11.89
N VAL A 100 -3.51 2.69 11.90
CA VAL A 100 -2.74 2.43 13.11
C VAL A 100 -1.94 3.68 13.47
N ASN A 101 -1.69 3.85 14.76
CA ASN A 101 -0.70 4.75 15.29
C ASN A 101 0.37 3.88 15.97
N ILE A 102 1.40 3.50 15.21
CA ILE A 102 2.42 2.53 15.64
C ILE A 102 3.05 2.94 16.99
N PRO A 103 3.56 4.17 17.20
CA PRO A 103 4.14 4.55 18.48
C PRO A 103 3.19 4.41 19.67
N ALA A 104 1.92 4.79 19.52
CA ALA A 104 0.93 4.65 20.58
C ALA A 104 0.59 3.18 20.89
N LEU A 105 0.63 2.30 19.88
CA LEU A 105 0.38 0.86 20.06
C LEU A 105 1.50 0.18 20.87
N PHE A 106 2.74 0.63 20.70
CA PHE A 106 3.93 0.04 21.33
C PHE A 106 4.41 0.79 22.59
N ASP A 107 3.63 1.76 23.07
CA ASP A 107 4.02 2.67 24.17
C ASP A 107 5.42 3.30 23.94
N TRP A 108 5.69 3.65 22.69
CA TRP A 108 6.92 4.32 22.30
C TRP A 108 6.76 5.80 22.59
N GLY A 109 7.37 6.26 23.69
CA GLY A 109 7.38 7.66 24.12
C GLY A 109 8.39 7.93 25.22
#